data_AF-A0A9E0RPL0-F1
#
_entry.id   AF-A0A9E0RPL0-F1
#
_cell.length_a   1.000
_cell.length_b   1.000
_cell.length_c   1.000
_cell.angle_alpha   90.00
_cell.angle_beta   90.00
_cell.angle_gamma   90.00
#
_symmetry.space_group_name_H-M   'P 1'
#
loop_
_entity.id
_entity.type
_entity.pdbx_description
1 polymer ?
#
loop_
_entity_poly.entity_id
_entity_poly.type
_entity_poly.pdbx_seq_one_letter_code
_entity_poly.pdbx_strand_id
1 'polypeptide(L)'
;LGIGVQENPAVGLFRFLEYLPATEVLSVISLLMIVIFFVTSADSGAMVLNMLSAKGVDNTPALQRTLWTLVIALAASLLLLGGGLQALQTATIASALPFAIAMLGAFWGFGKAIVADGAKRQAHSIHAPPVMAAEGWRDRLRLLLDYPDDRTVQTFQRNTVHTAMQSFAGELAERGVEARVVAEDDALSVRLEVSHGDEVDFTYEVRASHHPLPDASIGVADGSAEAGGFFRAEVHLAEGGQDYDVMGWSQEQIIVDILNQYEDHLHFLHTVRE
;
A
#
# COMPACT_ATOMS: atom_id res chain seq x y z
N LEU A 1 -43.72 -11.60 -26.84
CA LEU A 1 -42.93 -11.36 -25.61
C LEU A 1 -42.73 -9.88 -25.30
N GLY A 2 -42.16 -9.08 -26.22
CA GLY A 2 -41.74 -7.69 -25.91
C GLY A 2 -42.81 -6.77 -25.30
N ILE A 3 -44.04 -6.76 -25.84
CA ILE A 3 -45.07 -5.79 -25.44
C ILE A 3 -45.62 -6.05 -24.02
N GLY A 4 -45.92 -7.31 -23.67
CA GLY A 4 -46.45 -7.66 -22.34
C GLY A 4 -45.41 -7.63 -21.21
N VAL A 5 -44.11 -7.77 -21.53
CA VAL A 5 -43.02 -7.62 -20.56
C VAL A 5 -42.68 -6.16 -20.33
N GLN A 6 -42.84 -5.30 -21.34
CA GLN A 6 -42.68 -3.85 -21.17
C GLN A 6 -43.76 -3.25 -20.25
N GLU A 7 -44.98 -3.78 -20.30
CA GLU A 7 -46.07 -3.34 -19.41
C GLU A 7 -45.93 -3.88 -17.98
N ASN A 8 -45.46 -5.12 -17.81
CA ASN A 8 -45.17 -5.69 -16.49
C ASN A 8 -43.87 -6.50 -16.47
N PRO A 9 -42.75 -5.85 -16.14
CA PRO A 9 -41.43 -6.50 -16.09
C PRO A 9 -41.39 -7.69 -15.13
N ALA A 10 -42.21 -7.68 -14.06
CA ALA A 10 -42.21 -8.73 -13.05
C ALA A 10 -42.70 -10.09 -13.57
N VAL A 11 -43.47 -10.12 -14.66
CA VAL A 11 -43.96 -11.38 -15.27
C VAL A 11 -42.98 -11.90 -16.34
N GLY A 12 -41.95 -11.13 -16.69
CA GLY A 12 -41.03 -11.45 -17.79
C GLY A 12 -40.35 -12.82 -17.64
N LEU A 13 -39.90 -13.16 -16.43
CA LEU A 13 -39.30 -14.46 -16.15
C LEU A 13 -40.29 -15.61 -16.41
N PHE A 14 -41.51 -15.50 -15.88
CA PHE A 14 -42.51 -16.56 -16.02
C PHE A 14 -42.98 -16.72 -17.48
N ARG A 15 -43.12 -15.61 -18.21
CA ARG A 15 -43.39 -15.65 -19.67
C ARG A 15 -42.27 -16.29 -20.47
N PHE A 16 -41.03 -16.14 -20.04
CA PHE A 16 -39.90 -16.81 -20.68
C PHE A 16 -39.94 -18.32 -20.41
N LEU A 17 -40.28 -18.74 -19.18
CA LEU A 17 -40.38 -20.15 -18.81
C LEU A 17 -41.49 -20.90 -19.57
N GLU A 18 -42.51 -20.20 -20.10
CA GLU A 18 -43.54 -20.77 -20.99
C GLU A 18 -42.96 -21.38 -22.28
N TYR A 19 -41.74 -21.01 -22.69
CA TYR A 19 -41.07 -21.56 -23.87
C TYR A 19 -40.27 -22.84 -23.58
N LEU A 20 -40.14 -23.24 -22.32
CA LEU A 20 -39.37 -24.41 -21.91
C LEU A 20 -40.28 -25.60 -21.58
N PRO A 21 -39.84 -26.85 -21.80
CA PRO A 21 -40.57 -28.01 -21.31
C PRO A 21 -40.65 -27.98 -19.77
N ALA A 22 -41.76 -28.49 -19.21
CA ALA A 22 -42.04 -28.49 -17.76
C ALA A 22 -42.16 -27.09 -17.10
N THR A 23 -42.75 -26.12 -17.81
CA THR A 23 -42.98 -24.73 -17.34
C THR A 23 -43.53 -24.62 -15.92
N GLU A 24 -44.51 -25.44 -15.55
CA GLU A 24 -45.16 -25.39 -14.23
C GLU A 24 -44.16 -25.70 -13.11
N VAL A 25 -43.36 -26.75 -13.26
CA VAL A 25 -42.32 -27.13 -12.29
C VAL A 25 -41.24 -26.04 -12.19
N LEU A 26 -40.77 -25.54 -13.33
CA LEU A 26 -39.75 -24.49 -13.38
C LEU A 26 -40.24 -23.17 -12.76
N SER A 27 -41.51 -22.85 -12.92
CA SER A 27 -42.13 -21.65 -12.35
C SER A 27 -42.27 -21.76 -10.83
N VAL A 28 -42.66 -22.94 -10.31
CA VAL A 28 -42.68 -23.19 -8.85
C VAL A 28 -41.28 -23.09 -8.24
N ILE A 29 -40.27 -23.69 -8.88
CA ILE A 29 -38.88 -23.61 -8.42
C ILE A 29 -38.37 -22.16 -8.44
N SER A 30 -38.69 -21.42 -9.51
CA SER A 30 -38.27 -20.02 -9.64
C SER A 30 -38.92 -19.14 -8.58
N LEU A 31 -40.21 -19.34 -8.30
CA LEU A 31 -40.90 -18.65 -7.21
C LEU A 31 -40.26 -18.94 -5.86
N LEU A 32 -39.93 -20.21 -5.57
CA LEU A 32 -39.22 -20.59 -4.35
C LEU A 32 -37.86 -19.88 -4.25
N MET A 33 -37.07 -19.85 -5.32
CA MET A 33 -35.77 -19.16 -5.34
C MET A 33 -35.91 -17.66 -5.10
N ILE A 34 -36.90 -17.01 -5.74
CA ILE A 34 -37.17 -15.58 -5.52
C ILE A 34 -37.46 -15.32 -4.05
N VAL A 35 -38.30 -16.13 -3.40
CA VAL A 35 -38.63 -15.99 -1.98
C VAL A 35 -37.39 -16.19 -1.10
N ILE A 36 -36.60 -17.23 -1.33
CA ILE A 36 -35.38 -17.52 -0.54
C ILE A 36 -34.37 -16.37 -0.66
N PHE A 37 -34.10 -15.89 -1.87
CA PHE A 37 -33.18 -14.77 -2.09
C PHE A 37 -33.71 -13.49 -1.47
N PHE A 38 -35.02 -13.23 -1.58
CA PHE A 38 -35.64 -12.06 -0.97
C PHE A 38 -35.48 -12.08 0.55
N VAL A 39 -35.81 -13.19 1.21
CA VAL A 39 -35.72 -13.32 2.68
C VAL A 39 -34.26 -13.20 3.15
N THR A 40 -33.34 -13.89 2.49
CA THR A 40 -31.92 -13.89 2.88
C THR A 40 -31.28 -12.51 2.68
N SER A 41 -31.61 -11.84 1.58
CA SER A 41 -31.15 -10.48 1.28
C SER A 41 -31.72 -9.46 2.27
N ALA A 42 -33.02 -9.57 2.60
CA ALA A 42 -33.67 -8.69 3.57
C ALA A 42 -33.08 -8.84 4.99
N ASP A 43 -32.81 -10.07 5.44
CA ASP A 43 -32.17 -10.33 6.73
C ASP A 43 -30.76 -9.73 6.80
N SER A 44 -29.95 -9.94 5.76
CA SER A 44 -28.60 -9.37 5.65
C SER A 44 -28.63 -7.84 5.63
N GLY A 45 -29.58 -7.24 4.89
CA GLY A 45 -29.75 -5.78 4.83
C GLY A 45 -30.16 -5.18 6.18
N ALA A 46 -31.12 -5.82 6.86
CA ALA A 46 -31.54 -5.39 8.20
C ALA A 46 -30.41 -5.48 9.22
N MET A 47 -29.54 -6.50 9.12
CA MET A 47 -28.33 -6.62 9.94
C MET A 47 -27.39 -5.43 9.75
N VAL A 48 -27.09 -5.05 8.50
CA VAL A 48 -26.21 -3.91 8.20
C VAL A 48 -26.78 -2.60 8.73
N LEU A 49 -28.07 -2.32 8.50
CA LEU A 49 -28.72 -1.10 9.04
C LEU A 49 -28.67 -1.05 10.57
N ASN A 50 -28.88 -2.19 11.21
CA ASN A 50 -28.83 -2.33 12.64
C ASN A 50 -27.42 -2.09 13.21
N MET A 51 -26.38 -2.63 12.56
CA MET A 51 -24.98 -2.40 12.90
C MET A 51 -24.59 -0.92 12.74
N LEU A 52 -25.00 -0.27 11.65
CA LEU A 52 -24.78 1.16 11.42
C LEU A 52 -25.44 2.01 12.51
N SER A 53 -26.65 1.65 12.94
CA SER A 53 -27.37 2.31 14.03
C SER A 53 -26.70 2.12 15.40
N ALA A 54 -25.94 1.05 15.57
CA ALA A 54 -25.22 0.70 16.79
C ALA A 54 -23.73 1.10 16.77
N LYS A 55 -23.33 2.03 15.89
CA LYS A 55 -21.94 2.49 15.75
C LYS A 55 -20.94 1.37 15.40
N GLY A 56 -21.36 0.35 14.67
CA GLY A 56 -20.49 -0.74 14.24
C GLY A 56 -20.41 -1.93 15.20
N VAL A 57 -21.28 -2.00 16.22
CA VAL A 57 -21.32 -3.15 17.14
C VAL A 57 -22.18 -4.26 16.56
N ASP A 58 -21.63 -5.46 16.46
CA ASP A 58 -22.34 -6.64 15.91
C ASP A 58 -23.38 -7.20 16.89
N ASN A 59 -23.10 -7.17 18.19
CA ASN A 59 -23.99 -7.74 19.21
C ASN A 59 -25.06 -6.74 19.66
N THR A 60 -26.09 -6.60 18.83
CA THR A 60 -27.21 -5.68 19.04
C THR A 60 -28.46 -6.42 19.52
N PRO A 61 -29.34 -5.78 20.32
CA PRO A 61 -30.56 -6.41 20.80
C PRO A 61 -31.45 -6.91 19.66
N ALA A 62 -32.00 -8.11 19.78
CA ALA A 62 -32.87 -8.71 18.76
C ALA A 62 -34.06 -7.81 18.37
N LEU A 63 -34.59 -7.04 19.32
CA LEU A 63 -35.66 -6.06 19.09
C LEU A 63 -35.27 -4.95 18.10
N GLN A 64 -34.03 -4.48 18.14
CA GLN A 64 -33.54 -3.42 17.24
C GLN A 64 -33.47 -3.94 15.80
N ARG A 65 -33.03 -5.19 15.62
CA ARG A 65 -33.00 -5.85 14.30
C ARG A 65 -34.40 -6.05 13.72
N THR A 66 -35.35 -6.50 14.55
CA THR A 66 -36.74 -6.68 14.12
C THR A 66 -37.40 -5.36 13.72
N LEU A 67 -37.10 -4.26 14.43
CA LEU A 67 -37.59 -2.93 14.09
C LEU A 67 -37.14 -2.52 12.68
N TRP A 68 -35.86 -2.67 12.35
CA TRP A 68 -35.35 -2.32 11.01
C TRP A 68 -35.95 -3.19 9.91
N THR A 69 -36.12 -4.49 10.17
CA THR A 69 -36.80 -5.40 9.24
C THR A 69 -38.24 -4.96 8.97
N LEU A 70 -38.97 -4.57 10.02
CA LEU A 70 -40.35 -4.08 9.91
C LEU A 70 -40.42 -2.76 9.11
N VAL A 71 -39.49 -1.83 9.37
CA VAL A 71 -39.43 -0.54 8.67
C VAL A 71 -39.19 -0.75 7.17
N ILE A 72 -38.27 -1.63 6.78
CA ILE A 72 -38.00 -1.95 5.37
C ILE A 72 -39.25 -2.56 4.72
N ALA A 73 -39.88 -3.54 5.38
CA ALA A 73 -41.08 -4.20 4.86
C ALA A 73 -42.26 -3.22 4.70
N LEU A 74 -42.45 -2.32 5.67
CA LEU A 74 -43.49 -1.30 5.63
C LEU A 74 -43.22 -0.28 4.52
N ALA A 75 -41.98 0.21 4.39
CA ALA A 75 -41.61 1.14 3.34
C ALA A 75 -41.80 0.55 1.94
N ALA A 76 -41.35 -0.70 1.73
CA ALA A 76 -41.55 -1.42 0.47
C ALA A 76 -43.05 -1.61 0.16
N SER A 77 -43.85 -1.99 1.16
CA SER A 77 -45.29 -2.17 1.00
C SER A 77 -46.01 -0.88 0.62
N LEU A 78 -45.68 0.24 1.30
CA LEU A 78 -46.28 1.55 1.02
C LEU A 78 -45.91 2.05 -0.38
N LEU A 79 -44.66 1.87 -0.81
CA LEU A 79 -44.22 2.25 -2.16
C LEU A 79 -44.92 1.42 -3.24
N LEU A 80 -45.07 0.12 -3.02
CA LEU A 80 -45.80 -0.76 -3.93
C LEU A 80 -47.28 -0.40 -4.02
N LEU A 81 -47.94 -0.11 -2.90
CA LEU A 81 -49.36 0.29 -2.88
C LEU A 81 -49.58 1.68 -3.48
N GLY A 82 -48.65 2.62 -3.28
CA GLY A 82 -48.78 4.00 -3.73
C GLY A 82 -48.51 4.21 -5.23
N GLY A 83 -47.56 3.48 -5.81
CA GLY A 83 -47.19 3.67 -7.22
C GLY A 83 -46.51 2.47 -7.88
N GLY A 84 -46.65 1.27 -7.29
CA GLY A 84 -46.19 0.02 -7.88
C GLY A 84 -44.67 -0.04 -8.11
N LEU A 85 -44.27 -0.79 -9.13
CA LEU A 85 -42.87 -1.02 -9.47
C LEU A 85 -42.14 0.28 -9.83
N GLN A 86 -42.82 1.21 -10.52
CA GLN A 86 -42.22 2.47 -10.93
C GLN A 86 -41.84 3.33 -9.72
N ALA A 87 -42.71 3.43 -8.71
CA ALA A 87 -42.39 4.14 -7.47
C ALA A 87 -41.19 3.53 -6.74
N LEU A 88 -41.09 2.19 -6.70
CA LEU A 88 -39.95 1.50 -6.09
C LEU A 88 -38.63 1.82 -6.82
N GLN A 89 -38.65 1.83 -8.16
CA GLN A 89 -37.49 2.19 -8.98
C GLN A 89 -37.08 3.65 -8.78
N THR A 90 -38.04 4.58 -8.80
CA THR A 90 -37.76 6.00 -8.58
C THR A 90 -37.18 6.25 -7.19
N ALA A 91 -37.73 5.63 -6.15
CA ALA A 91 -37.21 5.75 -4.79
C ALA A 91 -35.78 5.19 -4.66
N THR A 92 -35.49 4.08 -5.35
CA THR A 92 -34.15 3.48 -5.40
C THR A 92 -33.15 4.40 -6.09
N ILE A 93 -33.49 4.96 -7.26
CA ILE A 93 -32.61 5.89 -7.98
C ILE A 93 -32.37 7.17 -7.16
N ALA A 94 -33.44 7.72 -6.57
CA ALA A 94 -33.36 8.94 -5.76
C ALA A 94 -32.48 8.77 -4.52
N SER A 95 -32.53 7.60 -3.86
CA SER A 95 -31.69 7.29 -2.69
C SER A 95 -30.26 6.88 -3.07
N ALA A 96 -30.04 6.26 -4.23
CA ALA A 96 -28.71 5.87 -4.70
C ALA A 96 -27.83 7.08 -5.05
N LEU A 97 -28.40 8.16 -5.57
CA LEU A 97 -27.66 9.35 -6.01
C LEU A 97 -26.82 10.01 -4.89
N PRO A 98 -27.38 10.39 -3.71
CA PRO A 98 -26.56 10.97 -2.64
C PRO A 98 -25.54 9.97 -2.09
N PHE A 99 -25.86 8.67 -2.06
CA PHE A 99 -24.92 7.64 -1.64
C PHE A 99 -23.74 7.51 -2.61
N ALA A 100 -23.96 7.65 -3.92
CA ALA A 100 -22.90 7.64 -4.91
C ALA A 100 -21.90 8.79 -4.70
N ILE A 101 -22.38 9.98 -4.33
CA ILE A 101 -21.51 11.12 -3.98
C ILE A 101 -20.65 10.80 -2.75
N ALA A 102 -21.25 10.23 -1.69
CA ALA A 102 -20.52 9.81 -0.51
C ALA A 102 -19.45 8.74 -0.83
N MET A 103 -19.78 7.79 -1.71
CA MET A 103 -18.87 6.73 -2.15
C MET A 103 -17.68 7.28 -2.94
N LEU A 104 -17.88 8.30 -3.80
CA LEU A 104 -16.77 9.00 -4.48
C LEU A 104 -15.83 9.68 -3.46
N GLY A 105 -16.39 10.31 -2.42
CA GLY A 105 -15.60 10.87 -1.32
C GLY A 105 -14.79 9.80 -0.58
N ALA A 106 -15.37 8.63 -0.33
CA ALA A 106 -14.69 7.50 0.30
C ALA A 106 -13.53 6.98 -0.58
N PHE A 107 -13.72 6.86 -1.90
CA PHE A 107 -12.64 6.46 -2.81
C PHE A 107 -11.49 7.46 -2.82
N TRP A 108 -11.80 8.75 -2.82
CA TRP A 108 -10.76 9.79 -2.74
C TRP A 108 -9.99 9.73 -1.41
N GLY A 109 -10.71 9.57 -0.29
CA GLY A 109 -10.09 9.39 1.03
C GLY A 109 -9.23 8.14 1.12
N PHE A 110 -9.67 7.04 0.53
CA PHE A 110 -8.92 5.79 0.45
C PHE A 110 -7.65 5.93 -0.39
N GLY A 111 -7.72 6.60 -1.54
CA GLY A 111 -6.53 6.91 -2.35
C GLY A 111 -5.50 7.74 -1.58
N LYS A 112 -5.96 8.77 -0.87
CA LYS A 112 -5.07 9.56 0.02
C LYS A 112 -4.49 8.72 1.15
N ALA A 113 -5.27 7.82 1.74
CA ALA A 113 -4.81 6.94 2.81
C ALA A 113 -3.73 5.95 2.33
N ILE A 114 -3.87 5.39 1.12
CA ILE A 114 -2.85 4.54 0.52
C ILE A 114 -1.55 5.31 0.30
N VAL A 115 -1.62 6.53 -0.24
CA VAL A 115 -0.41 7.36 -0.45
C VAL A 115 0.28 7.66 0.88
N ALA A 116 -0.50 8.00 1.91
CA ALA A 116 0.04 8.22 3.26
C ALA A 116 0.65 6.94 3.86
N ASP A 117 0.03 5.77 3.66
CA ASP A 117 0.56 4.50 4.11
C ASP A 117 1.84 4.12 3.36
N GLY A 118 1.92 4.40 2.05
CA GLY A 118 3.12 4.23 1.24
C GLY A 118 4.29 5.08 1.76
N ALA A 119 4.05 6.37 2.03
CA ALA A 119 5.06 7.25 2.61
C ALA A 119 5.51 6.77 4.02
N LYS A 120 4.57 6.26 4.83
CA LYS A 120 4.89 5.71 6.16
C LYS A 120 5.68 4.41 6.08
N ARG A 121 5.41 3.55 5.10
CA ARG A 121 6.18 2.32 4.84
C ARG A 121 7.61 2.62 4.41
N GLN A 122 7.82 3.60 3.54
CA GLN A 122 9.17 4.05 3.17
C GLN A 122 9.94 4.60 4.40
N ALA A 123 9.25 5.29 5.32
CA ALA A 123 9.87 5.69 6.59
C ALA A 123 10.16 4.51 7.54
N HIS A 124 9.51 3.37 7.39
CA HIS A 124 9.77 2.14 8.17
C HIS A 124 10.79 1.21 7.50
N SER A 125 11.12 1.41 6.22
CA SER A 125 12.21 0.70 5.54
C SER A 125 13.58 1.32 5.80
N ILE A 126 13.69 2.30 6.71
CA ILE A 126 14.97 2.67 7.29
C ILE A 126 15.51 1.40 7.96
N HIS A 127 16.42 0.70 7.27
CA HIS A 127 17.18 -0.39 7.83
C HIS A 127 17.74 0.11 9.16
N ALA A 128 17.28 -0.50 10.26
CA ALA A 128 17.85 -0.20 11.55
C ALA A 128 19.34 -0.54 11.43
N PRO A 129 20.27 0.42 11.62
CA PRO A 129 21.68 0.09 11.54
C PRO A 129 21.95 -1.05 12.52
N PRO A 130 22.87 -1.96 12.17
CA PRO A 130 23.17 -3.13 12.98
C PRO A 130 23.41 -2.72 14.44
N VAL A 131 22.88 -3.53 15.37
CA VAL A 131 22.67 -3.26 16.82
C VAL A 131 23.97 -2.91 17.60
N MET A 132 25.11 -2.80 16.94
CA MET A 132 26.40 -2.36 17.52
C MET A 132 26.41 -0.89 18.01
N ALA A 133 25.33 -0.12 17.82
CA ALA A 133 25.27 1.32 18.07
C ALA A 133 24.83 1.75 19.49
N ALA A 134 25.03 0.94 20.54
CA ALA A 134 24.72 1.39 21.91
C ALA A 134 25.59 2.60 22.33
N GLU A 135 26.81 2.71 21.80
CA GLU A 135 27.75 3.80 22.13
C GLU A 135 27.56 5.07 21.28
N GLY A 136 26.82 5.02 20.17
CA GLY A 136 26.75 6.10 19.16
C GLY A 136 25.42 6.85 19.03
N TRP A 137 24.42 6.59 19.87
CA TRP A 137 23.08 7.17 19.70
C TRP A 137 23.04 8.70 19.81
N ARG A 138 23.97 9.31 20.57
CA ARG A 138 24.08 10.77 20.70
C ARG A 138 24.60 11.42 19.42
N ASP A 139 25.57 10.81 18.77
CA ASP A 139 26.10 11.28 17.50
C ASP A 139 25.09 11.07 16.37
N ARG A 140 24.31 9.98 16.43
CA ARG A 140 23.16 9.79 15.54
C ARG A 140 22.07 10.83 15.75
N LEU A 141 21.75 11.16 16.99
CA LEU A 141 20.76 12.21 17.28
C LEU A 141 21.23 13.57 16.76
N ARG A 142 22.54 13.87 16.84
CA ARG A 142 23.11 15.06 16.21
C ARG A 142 22.96 15.02 14.70
N LEU A 143 23.29 13.92 14.03
CA LEU A 143 23.10 13.77 12.58
C LEU A 143 21.63 13.84 12.13
N LEU A 144 20.68 13.47 12.98
CA LEU A 144 19.24 13.61 12.69
C LEU A 144 18.74 15.05 12.86
N LEU A 145 19.48 15.88 13.61
CA LEU A 145 19.12 17.28 13.90
C LEU A 145 19.97 18.27 13.09
N ASP A 146 21.18 17.89 12.69
CA ASP A 146 22.10 18.64 11.86
C ASP A 146 21.99 18.15 10.42
N TYR A 147 21.48 18.99 9.53
CA TYR A 147 21.40 18.70 8.10
C TYR A 147 22.79 18.81 7.47
N PRO A 148 23.42 17.71 7.03
CA PRO A 148 24.78 17.76 6.49
C PRO A 148 24.82 18.51 5.16
N ASP A 149 25.89 19.29 4.98
CA ASP A 149 26.19 19.94 3.72
C ASP A 149 26.77 18.95 2.69
N ASP A 150 26.78 19.37 1.42
CA ASP A 150 27.30 18.58 0.30
C ASP A 150 28.75 18.08 0.54
N ARG A 151 29.59 18.93 1.14
CA ARG A 151 31.00 18.60 1.45
C ARG A 151 31.14 17.49 2.49
N THR A 152 30.27 17.47 3.49
CA THR A 152 30.25 16.44 4.53
C THR A 152 29.89 15.09 3.92
N VAL A 153 28.89 15.05 3.03
CA VAL A 153 28.49 13.83 2.32
C VAL A 153 29.60 13.32 1.40
N GLN A 154 30.23 14.18 0.60
CA GLN A 154 31.35 13.78 -0.28
C GLN A 154 32.55 13.25 0.53
N THR A 155 32.87 13.87 1.66
CA THR A 155 33.95 13.41 2.56
C THR A 155 33.63 12.03 3.13
N PHE A 156 32.38 11.82 3.54
CA PHE A 156 31.89 10.53 4.03
C PHE A 156 31.98 9.44 2.95
N GLN A 157 31.52 9.74 1.73
CA GLN A 157 31.60 8.81 0.60
C GLN A 157 33.05 8.41 0.29
N ARG A 158 33.97 9.38 0.24
CA ARG A 158 35.37 9.12 -0.11
C ARG A 158 36.16 8.38 0.97
N ASN A 159 35.98 8.75 2.24
CA ASN A 159 36.81 8.24 3.34
C ASN A 159 36.23 7.01 4.03
N THR A 160 34.90 6.83 3.99
CA THR A 160 34.22 5.77 4.74
C THR A 160 33.62 4.75 3.78
N VAL A 161 32.72 5.18 2.89
CA VAL A 161 31.99 4.28 1.97
C VAL A 161 32.95 3.61 0.99
N HIS A 162 33.76 4.39 0.27
CA HIS A 162 34.70 3.87 -0.72
C HIS A 162 35.74 2.93 -0.09
N THR A 163 36.28 3.29 1.08
CA THR A 163 37.22 2.43 1.81
C THR A 163 36.55 1.14 2.32
N ALA A 164 35.31 1.21 2.80
CA ALA A 164 34.53 0.03 3.18
C ALA A 164 34.33 -0.92 1.99
N MET A 165 33.85 -0.40 0.86
CA MET A 165 33.62 -1.19 -0.35
C MET A 165 34.90 -1.79 -0.91
N GLN A 166 36.02 -1.05 -0.89
CA GLN A 166 37.32 -1.57 -1.31
C GLN A 166 37.81 -2.71 -0.41
N SER A 167 37.63 -2.57 0.91
CA SER A 167 37.99 -3.63 1.86
C SER A 167 37.17 -4.90 1.60
N PHE A 168 35.86 -4.77 1.37
CA PHE A 168 34.98 -5.90 1.08
C PHE A 168 35.30 -6.54 -0.29
N ALA A 169 35.54 -5.73 -1.33
CA ALA A 169 35.93 -6.21 -2.65
C ALA A 169 37.29 -6.94 -2.62
N GLY A 170 38.23 -6.48 -1.81
CA GLY A 170 39.52 -7.15 -1.60
C GLY A 170 39.37 -8.56 -1.03
N GLU A 171 38.55 -8.71 0.02
CA GLU A 171 38.24 -10.00 0.65
C GLU A 171 37.54 -10.98 -0.32
N LEU A 172 36.65 -10.46 -1.19
CA LEU A 172 36.02 -11.26 -2.25
C LEU A 172 37.02 -11.72 -3.30
N ALA A 173 37.92 -10.82 -3.73
CA ALA A 173 38.95 -11.11 -4.71
C ALA A 173 39.95 -12.18 -4.23
N GLU A 174 40.33 -12.16 -2.95
CA GLU A 174 41.16 -13.21 -2.34
C GLU A 174 40.50 -14.60 -2.38
N ARG A 175 39.16 -14.65 -2.43
CA ARG A 175 38.37 -15.87 -2.51
C ARG A 175 37.98 -16.25 -3.94
N GLY A 176 38.47 -15.52 -4.93
CA GLY A 176 38.26 -15.80 -6.35
C GLY A 176 36.94 -15.28 -6.92
N VAL A 177 36.26 -14.36 -6.23
CA VAL A 177 35.07 -13.68 -6.74
C VAL A 177 35.48 -12.33 -7.35
N GLU A 178 35.07 -12.06 -8.59
CA GLU A 178 35.37 -10.79 -9.25
C GLU A 178 34.49 -9.67 -8.66
N ALA A 179 35.12 -8.70 -7.98
CA ALA A 179 34.45 -7.53 -7.42
C ALA A 179 35.14 -6.24 -7.89
N ARG A 180 34.34 -5.25 -8.31
CA ARG A 180 34.81 -3.94 -8.76
C ARG A 180 34.13 -2.84 -7.96
N VAL A 181 34.91 -1.85 -7.54
CA VAL A 181 34.38 -0.61 -6.97
C VAL A 181 34.53 0.50 -8.00
N VAL A 182 33.42 1.16 -8.35
CA VAL A 182 33.34 2.28 -9.28
C VAL A 182 32.91 3.51 -8.48
N ALA A 183 33.74 4.54 -8.47
CA ALA A 183 33.39 5.85 -7.92
C ALA A 183 33.30 6.86 -9.07
N GLU A 184 32.24 7.66 -9.08
CA GLU A 184 32.08 8.75 -10.05
C GLU A 184 32.99 9.94 -9.68
N ASP A 185 33.49 10.68 -10.68
CA ASP A 185 34.53 11.72 -10.50
C ASP A 185 34.16 12.83 -9.50
N ASP A 186 32.86 13.04 -9.25
CA ASP A 186 32.34 14.05 -8.33
C ASP A 186 32.04 13.51 -6.91
N ALA A 187 32.40 12.26 -6.62
CA ALA A 187 32.13 11.58 -5.34
C ALA A 187 30.64 11.59 -4.90
N LEU A 188 29.73 11.78 -5.86
CA LEU A 188 28.29 11.76 -5.65
C LEU A 188 27.73 10.34 -5.63
N SER A 189 28.44 9.38 -6.23
CA SER A 189 28.07 7.97 -6.21
C SER A 189 29.30 7.06 -6.03
N VAL A 190 29.18 6.06 -5.17
CA VAL A 190 30.14 4.96 -5.03
C VAL A 190 29.38 3.64 -5.16
N ARG A 191 29.78 2.81 -6.13
CA ARG A 191 29.16 1.53 -6.45
C ARG A 191 30.13 0.37 -6.27
N LEU A 192 29.66 -0.68 -5.64
CA LEU A 192 30.27 -2.01 -5.60
C LEU A 192 29.48 -2.93 -6.54
N GLU A 193 30.17 -3.54 -7.49
CA GLU A 193 29.65 -4.55 -8.42
C GLU A 193 30.39 -5.86 -8.14
N VAL A 194 29.66 -6.93 -7.84
CA VAL A 194 30.21 -8.28 -7.64
C VAL A 194 29.64 -9.18 -8.73
N SER A 195 30.52 -9.75 -9.54
CA SER A 195 30.14 -10.54 -10.70
C SER A 195 30.01 -12.03 -10.37
N HIS A 196 28.92 -12.65 -10.84
CA HIS A 196 28.62 -14.07 -10.60
C HIS A 196 28.61 -14.91 -11.89
N GLY A 197 29.18 -14.38 -12.98
CA GLY A 197 29.34 -15.10 -14.25
C GLY A 197 28.07 -15.07 -15.09
N ASP A 198 27.37 -16.20 -15.20
CA ASP A 198 26.11 -16.33 -15.96
C ASP A 198 24.87 -15.91 -15.15
N GLU A 199 25.05 -15.53 -13.88
CA GLU A 199 23.97 -15.13 -12.97
C GLU A 199 23.79 -13.62 -12.89
N VAL A 200 22.75 -13.19 -12.17
CA VAL A 200 22.53 -11.77 -11.91
C VAL A 200 23.63 -11.27 -10.98
N ASP A 201 24.36 -10.25 -11.41
CA ASP A 201 25.42 -9.61 -10.61
C ASP A 201 24.81 -8.82 -9.44
N PHE A 202 25.51 -8.84 -8.31
CA PHE A 202 25.15 -8.05 -7.14
C PHE A 202 25.67 -6.62 -7.30
N THR A 203 24.79 -5.63 -7.15
CA THR A 203 25.17 -4.21 -7.15
C THR A 203 24.71 -3.53 -5.87
N TYR A 204 25.65 -2.88 -5.19
CA TYR A 204 25.41 -2.05 -4.03
C TYR A 204 25.95 -0.65 -4.30
N GLU A 205 25.07 0.35 -4.40
CA GLU A 205 25.42 1.73 -4.71
C GLU A 205 25.00 2.68 -3.60
N VAL A 206 25.89 3.56 -3.18
CA VAL A 206 25.56 4.68 -2.29
C VAL A 206 25.57 5.96 -3.12
N ARG A 207 24.44 6.68 -3.12
CA ARG A 207 24.27 7.93 -3.86
C ARG A 207 24.01 9.10 -2.92
N ALA A 208 24.58 10.26 -3.24
CA ALA A 208 24.20 11.53 -2.66
C ALA A 208 22.89 12.01 -3.29
N SER A 209 21.79 12.01 -2.52
CA SER A 209 20.49 12.52 -2.95
C SER A 209 20.16 13.83 -2.24
N HIS A 210 19.67 14.80 -3.01
CA HIS A 210 19.28 16.12 -2.50
C HIS A 210 17.80 16.12 -2.13
N HIS A 211 17.49 16.42 -0.87
CA HIS A 211 16.13 16.50 -0.34
C HIS A 211 15.78 17.92 0.11
N PRO A 212 14.53 18.39 -0.12
CA PRO A 212 14.08 19.66 0.43
C PRO A 212 13.98 19.59 1.96
N LEU A 213 14.30 20.68 2.66
CA LEU A 213 14.15 20.76 4.12
C LEU A 213 12.69 20.49 4.54
N PRO A 214 12.45 19.59 5.50
CA PRO A 214 11.11 19.33 6.00
C PRO A 214 10.67 20.46 6.91
N ASP A 215 9.83 21.36 6.37
CA ASP A 215 9.13 22.46 7.03
C ASP A 215 10.02 23.41 7.87
N ALA A 216 10.07 24.69 7.51
CA ALA A 216 10.99 25.71 8.09
C ALA A 216 10.83 25.96 9.61
N SER A 217 9.90 25.27 10.28
CA SER A 217 9.64 25.36 11.73
C SER A 217 10.53 24.44 12.58
N ILE A 218 11.23 23.47 11.96
CA ILE A 218 12.12 22.55 12.67
C ILE A 218 13.57 23.03 12.52
N GLY A 219 13.94 24.03 13.33
CA GLY A 219 15.32 24.33 13.72
C GLY A 219 16.27 24.75 12.61
N VAL A 220 16.36 26.06 12.35
CA VAL A 220 17.53 26.65 11.68
C VAL A 220 18.35 27.38 12.73
N ALA A 221 19.47 26.78 13.13
CA ALA A 221 20.57 27.50 13.77
C ALA A 221 21.72 27.60 12.74
N ASP A 222 22.05 28.84 12.39
CA ASP A 222 23.15 29.30 11.56
C ASP A 222 23.24 28.85 10.08
N GLY A 223 22.77 29.75 9.21
CA GLY A 223 23.73 30.55 8.44
C GLY A 223 24.38 29.96 7.19
N SER A 224 23.60 29.44 6.23
CA SER A 224 23.96 29.47 4.80
C SER A 224 22.72 29.28 3.92
N ALA A 225 22.09 30.40 3.58
CA ALA A 225 20.90 30.46 2.75
C ALA A 225 21.23 30.41 1.24
N GLU A 226 21.81 29.32 0.76
CA GLU A 226 21.87 29.03 -0.68
C GLU A 226 21.31 27.62 -0.95
N ALA A 227 20.12 27.59 -1.57
CA ALA A 227 19.30 26.43 -1.92
C ALA A 227 18.94 25.49 -0.74
N GLY A 228 17.80 25.76 -0.09
CA GLY A 228 17.32 25.11 1.14
C GLY A 228 16.93 23.63 1.03
N GLY A 229 17.89 22.80 0.68
CA GLY A 229 17.84 21.35 0.81
C GLY A 229 19.07 20.84 1.54
N PHE A 230 19.05 19.55 1.84
CA PHE A 230 20.13 18.84 2.51
C PHE A 230 20.44 17.56 1.73
N PHE A 231 21.67 17.07 1.86
CA PHE A 231 22.09 15.87 1.17
C PHE A 231 21.99 14.65 2.10
N ARG A 232 21.60 13.51 1.54
CA ARG A 232 21.64 12.19 2.21
C ARG A 232 22.50 11.23 1.42
N ALA A 233 23.11 10.27 2.11
CA ALA A 233 23.80 9.15 1.46
C ALA A 233 22.85 7.96 1.48
N GLU A 234 22.16 7.73 0.37
CA GLU A 234 21.12 6.70 0.25
C GLU A 234 21.65 5.45 -0.48
N VAL A 235 21.26 4.28 0.03
CA VAL A 235 21.63 2.99 -0.56
C VAL A 235 20.64 2.56 -1.64
N HIS A 236 21.16 2.19 -2.79
CA HIS A 236 20.45 1.64 -3.93
C HIS A 236 21.03 0.27 -4.32
N LEU A 237 20.16 -0.74 -4.38
CA LEU A 237 20.50 -2.08 -4.86
C LEU A 237 20.00 -2.25 -6.31
N ALA A 238 20.56 -3.21 -7.05
CA ALA A 238 20.08 -3.56 -8.39
C ALA A 238 18.59 -3.99 -8.42
N GLU A 239 18.11 -4.57 -7.32
CA GLU A 239 16.76 -5.11 -7.16
C GLU A 239 15.72 -4.03 -6.77
N GLY A 240 16.16 -2.81 -6.46
CA GLY A 240 15.32 -1.68 -6.07
C GLY A 240 15.99 -0.77 -5.04
N GLY A 241 15.63 0.52 -5.05
CA GLY A 241 16.09 1.48 -4.05
C GLY A 241 15.48 1.17 -2.68
N GLN A 242 16.32 0.86 -1.69
CA GLN A 242 15.86 0.77 -0.30
C GLN A 242 15.85 2.14 0.40
N ASP A 243 16.37 3.19 -0.27
CA ASP A 243 16.28 4.62 0.03
C ASP A 243 16.51 4.97 1.52
N TYR A 244 17.33 4.19 2.22
CA TYR A 244 17.70 4.48 3.61
C TYR A 244 19.05 5.19 3.68
N ASP A 245 19.13 6.11 4.62
CA ASP A 245 20.29 6.99 4.81
C ASP A 245 21.36 6.32 5.69
N VAL A 246 22.56 6.17 5.14
CA VAL A 246 23.74 5.61 5.84
C VAL A 246 24.68 6.67 6.38
N MET A 247 24.31 7.96 6.31
CA MET A 247 25.14 9.04 6.81
C MET A 247 25.52 8.82 8.28
N GLY A 248 26.84 8.92 8.54
CA GLY A 248 27.43 8.76 9.86
C GLY A 248 27.64 7.32 10.32
N TRP A 249 27.42 6.33 9.46
CA TRP A 249 27.78 4.95 9.75
C TRP A 249 29.31 4.77 9.72
N SER A 250 29.84 3.92 10.58
CA SER A 250 31.26 3.53 10.53
C SER A 250 31.55 2.63 9.32
N GLN A 251 32.83 2.52 8.96
CA GLN A 251 33.28 1.59 7.92
C GLN A 251 32.81 0.15 8.19
N GLU A 252 32.89 -0.30 9.44
CA GLU A 252 32.43 -1.64 9.85
C GLU A 252 30.92 -1.82 9.67
N GLN A 253 30.12 -0.80 9.99
CA GLN A 253 28.66 -0.86 9.82
C GLN A 253 28.27 -0.96 8.35
N ILE A 254 28.97 -0.23 7.46
CA ILE A 254 28.75 -0.33 6.02
C ILE A 254 29.13 -1.74 5.52
N ILE A 255 30.23 -2.31 5.99
CA ILE A 255 30.64 -3.67 5.60
C ILE A 255 29.61 -4.71 6.06
N VAL A 256 29.11 -4.60 7.30
CA VAL A 256 28.08 -5.51 7.83
C VAL A 256 26.79 -5.40 7.03
N ASP A 257 26.41 -4.20 6.62
CA ASP A 257 25.23 -4.00 5.79
C ASP A 257 25.40 -4.62 4.39
N ILE A 258 26.52 -4.34 3.71
CA ILE A 258 26.86 -4.96 2.42
C ILE A 258 26.84 -6.50 2.55
N LEU A 259 27.36 -7.06 3.64
CA LEU A 259 27.37 -8.49 3.90
C LEU A 259 25.94 -9.06 4.01
N ASN A 260 25.05 -8.42 4.77
CA ASN A 260 23.66 -8.85 4.92
C ASN A 260 22.93 -8.83 3.56
N GLN A 261 23.10 -7.75 2.78
CA GLN A 261 22.48 -7.64 1.46
C GLN A 261 23.04 -8.67 0.46
N TYR A 262 24.33 -8.96 0.57
CA TYR A 262 24.96 -10.00 -0.26
C TYR A 262 24.49 -11.40 0.12
N GLU A 263 24.26 -11.69 1.40
CA GLU A 263 23.68 -12.96 1.87
C GLU A 263 22.26 -13.15 1.34
N ASP A 264 21.42 -12.11 1.42
CA ASP A 264 20.06 -12.12 0.86
C ASP A 264 20.08 -12.36 -0.66
N HIS A 265 21.01 -11.72 -1.38
CA HIS A 265 21.20 -11.91 -2.81
C HIS A 265 21.65 -13.34 -3.17
N LEU A 266 22.57 -13.94 -2.41
CA LEU A 266 22.96 -15.34 -2.60
C LEU A 266 21.78 -16.29 -2.38
N HIS A 267 20.96 -16.03 -1.35
CA HIS A 267 19.72 -16.77 -1.13
C HIS A 267 18.75 -16.64 -2.32
N PHE A 268 18.59 -15.43 -2.88
CA PHE A 268 17.79 -15.21 -4.08
C PHE A 268 18.29 -16.05 -5.27
N LEU A 269 19.59 -16.03 -5.56
CA LEU A 269 20.20 -16.84 -6.62
C LEU A 269 19.93 -18.34 -6.41
N HIS A 270 19.97 -18.83 -5.17
CA HIS A 270 19.62 -20.21 -4.86
C HIS A 270 18.14 -20.55 -5.12
N THR A 271 17.22 -19.64 -4.81
CA THR A 271 15.78 -19.87 -5.05
C THR A 271 15.38 -19.82 -6.53
N VAL A 272 16.10 -19.06 -7.35
CA VAL A 272 15.81 -18.95 -8.81
C VAL A 272 16.37 -20.13 -9.61
N ARG A 273 17.31 -20.90 -9.02
CA ARG A 273 17.90 -22.10 -9.65
C ARG A 273 17.03 -23.36 -9.57
N GLU A 274 16.02 -23.41 -8.69
CA GLU A 274 15.05 -24.52 -8.58
C GLU A 274 13.85 -24.36 -9.52
#